data_AF-A0A7C7VG63-F1
#
_entry.id   AF-A0A7C7VG63-F1
#
_cell.length_a   1.000
_cell.length_b   1.000
_cell.length_c   1.000
_cell.angle_alpha   90.00
_cell.angle_beta   90.00
_cell.angle_gamma   90.00
#
_symmetry.space_group_name_H-M   'P 1'
#
loop_
_entity.id
_entity.type
_entity.pdbx_description
1 polymer ?
#
loop_
_entity_poly.entity_id
_entity_poly.type
_entity_poly.pdbx_seq_one_letter_code
_entity_poly.pdbx_strand_id
1 'polypeptide(L)'
;MGWLPIVLRPERANWSLWARWCSGGELAPCCFPQLRKGLEQQVDFQEVLVFKGKDRLSALLPEDAFATVLDEGRFYHRDYRRYLLEFLVFGGYPRVALEDNEERKTKFLGEIVSTYVYRDVSSLFQLEDISKFNRLLTVLAAQTGSILNVSNIRNTVGITRQTTSRYISILESTFILSLLPPYFTNPNKEVTKSPKLYFLDNGIRNYPWGI
;
A
#
# COMPACT_ATOMS: atom_id res chain seq x y z
N MET A 1 -24.94 32.64 -3.92
CA MET A 1 -23.74 32.65 -4.79
C MET A 1 -22.64 31.92 -4.02
N GLY A 2 -22.56 30.59 -4.00
CA GLY A 2 -22.47 29.68 -5.15
C GLY A 2 -21.00 29.39 -5.43
N TRP A 3 -20.28 28.77 -4.49
CA TRP A 3 -18.89 28.31 -4.69
C TRP A 3 -18.90 26.80 -4.89
N LEU A 4 -18.77 26.36 -6.14
CA LEU A 4 -18.37 25.00 -6.51
C LEU A 4 -16.86 25.01 -6.74
N PRO A 5 -16.06 24.16 -6.09
CA PRO A 5 -14.69 23.95 -6.51
C PRO A 5 -14.67 23.05 -7.76
N ILE A 6 -14.16 23.60 -8.85
CA ILE A 6 -13.82 22.89 -10.08
C ILE A 6 -12.70 21.90 -9.76
N VAL A 7 -12.99 20.59 -9.87
CA VAL A 7 -11.99 19.53 -9.88
C VAL A 7 -11.26 19.58 -11.22
N LEU A 8 -10.07 20.18 -11.26
CA LEU A 8 -9.19 20.11 -12.42
C LEU A 8 -8.50 18.73 -12.45
N ARG A 9 -8.88 17.86 -13.40
CA ARG A 9 -8.08 16.69 -13.78
C ARG A 9 -6.75 17.18 -14.38
N PRO A 10 -5.58 16.69 -13.92
CA PRO A 10 -4.31 17.03 -14.55
C PRO A 10 -4.11 16.15 -15.79
N GLU A 11 -4.54 16.65 -16.95
CA GLU A 11 -4.07 16.09 -18.23
C GLU A 11 -2.61 16.48 -18.48
N ARG A 12 -1.78 15.47 -18.79
CA ARG A 12 -0.49 15.55 -19.49
C ARG A 12 0.54 16.52 -18.89
N ALA A 13 1.18 16.13 -17.79
CA ALA A 13 2.41 16.77 -17.33
C ALA A 13 3.61 16.34 -18.21
N ASN A 14 4.20 17.29 -18.93
CA ASN A 14 5.46 17.16 -19.65
C ASN A 14 6.63 17.21 -18.65
N TRP A 15 7.31 16.07 -18.46
CA TRP A 15 8.40 15.86 -17.49
C TRP A 15 9.61 16.80 -17.65
N SER A 16 9.78 17.45 -18.81
CA SER A 16 10.90 18.39 -19.06
C SER A 16 10.75 19.75 -18.37
N LEU A 17 9.52 20.19 -18.07
CA LEU A 17 9.27 21.47 -17.39
C LEU A 17 9.43 21.38 -15.87
N TRP A 18 9.27 20.18 -15.31
CA TRP A 18 9.35 19.93 -13.87
C TRP A 18 10.77 20.12 -13.31
N ALA A 19 11.79 19.69 -14.05
CA ALA A 19 13.20 19.84 -13.67
C ALA A 19 13.65 21.31 -13.51
N ARG A 20 12.95 22.26 -14.13
CA ARG A 20 13.32 23.68 -14.11
C ARG A 20 12.77 24.44 -12.90
N TRP A 21 11.79 23.87 -12.20
CA TRP A 21 11.08 24.52 -11.08
C TRP A 21 11.65 24.15 -9.70
N CYS A 22 12.36 23.02 -9.57
CA CYS A 22 13.00 22.61 -8.31
C CYS A 22 14.24 23.43 -7.92
N SER A 23 14.75 24.31 -8.78
CA SER A 23 15.97 25.08 -8.53
C SER A 23 15.77 26.33 -7.65
N GLY A 24 14.52 26.73 -7.38
CA GLY A 24 14.17 27.88 -6.53
C GLY A 24 13.71 27.40 -5.15
N GLY A 25 14.65 27.20 -4.23
CA GLY A 25 14.38 26.66 -2.90
C GLY A 25 13.50 27.57 -2.06
N GLU A 26 12.21 27.23 -1.92
CA GLU A 26 11.34 27.57 -0.80
C GLU A 26 10.10 26.65 -0.86
N LEU A 27 10.11 25.58 -0.06
CA LEU A 27 9.01 24.61 -0.01
C LEU A 27 7.93 25.10 0.97
N ALA A 28 6.78 25.52 0.43
CA ALA A 28 5.58 25.75 1.24
C ALA A 28 5.04 24.41 1.80
N PRO A 29 4.68 24.34 3.10
CA PRO A 29 4.28 23.11 3.79
C PRO A 29 2.94 22.51 3.30
N CYS A 30 2.20 23.22 2.45
CA CYS A 30 0.88 22.79 1.94
C CYS A 30 0.99 21.79 0.77
N CYS A 31 2.16 21.65 0.14
CA CYS A 31 2.37 20.79 -1.03
C CYS A 31 2.91 19.39 -0.66
N PHE A 32 2.91 19.05 0.64
CA PHE A 32 3.53 17.83 1.16
C PHE A 32 2.89 16.50 0.72
N PRO A 33 1.59 16.40 0.34
CA PRO A 33 1.02 15.11 -0.09
C PRO A 33 1.39 14.68 -1.52
N GLN A 34 1.73 15.61 -2.42
CA GLN A 34 1.90 15.30 -3.85
C GLN A 34 3.36 15.15 -4.31
N LEU A 35 4.35 15.48 -3.47
CA LEU A 35 5.78 15.50 -3.83
C LEU A 35 6.58 14.29 -3.33
N ARG A 36 5.90 13.15 -3.11
CA ARG A 36 6.51 11.84 -2.84
C ARG A 36 6.22 10.81 -3.93
N LYS A 37 5.80 11.22 -5.14
CA LYS A 37 5.71 10.35 -6.33
C LYS A 37 7.09 9.98 -6.89
N GLY A 38 8.03 9.61 -6.02
CA GLY A 38 9.19 8.82 -6.41
C GLY A 38 8.80 7.37 -6.59
N LEU A 39 9.74 6.54 -7.06
CA LEU A 39 9.65 5.07 -7.25
C LEU A 39 9.27 4.26 -5.99
N GLU A 40 8.83 4.93 -4.92
CA GLU A 40 8.63 4.44 -3.55
C GLU A 40 7.15 4.49 -3.11
N GLN A 41 6.25 5.01 -3.95
CA GLN A 41 4.80 4.99 -3.69
C GLN A 41 4.12 3.83 -4.44
N GLN A 42 3.17 3.21 -3.75
CA GLN A 42 2.33 2.14 -4.30
C GLN A 42 1.43 2.71 -5.39
N VAL A 43 1.39 2.05 -6.53
CA VAL A 43 0.49 2.37 -7.64
C VAL A 43 -0.67 1.42 -7.71
N ASP A 44 -1.80 1.90 -8.24
CA ASP A 44 -2.97 1.06 -8.40
C ASP A 44 -2.81 0.07 -9.57
N PHE A 45 -3.74 -0.88 -9.69
CA PHE A 45 -3.69 -1.89 -10.73
C PHE A 45 -3.74 -1.28 -12.14
N GLN A 46 -4.48 -0.18 -12.32
CA GLN A 46 -4.62 0.50 -13.60
C GLN A 46 -3.28 1.14 -14.03
N GLU A 47 -2.58 1.79 -13.11
CA GLU A 47 -1.25 2.36 -13.28
C GLU A 47 -0.20 1.27 -13.56
N VAL A 48 -0.30 0.10 -12.92
CA VAL A 48 0.57 -1.06 -13.22
C VAL A 48 0.41 -1.52 -14.66
N LEU A 49 -0.82 -1.56 -15.20
CA LEU A 49 -1.05 -1.90 -16.60
C LEU A 49 -0.40 -0.87 -17.54
N VAL A 50 -0.47 0.43 -17.20
CA VAL A 50 0.20 1.49 -17.97
C VAL A 50 1.72 1.29 -17.94
N PHE A 51 2.31 0.99 -16.78
CA PHE A 51 3.76 0.74 -16.68
C PHE A 51 4.23 -0.46 -17.50
N LYS A 52 3.39 -1.50 -17.64
CA LYS A 52 3.67 -2.65 -18.52
C LYS A 52 3.38 -2.38 -20.00
N GLY A 53 3.07 -1.14 -20.38
CA GLY A 53 2.75 -0.74 -21.76
C GLY A 53 1.42 -1.31 -22.25
N LYS A 54 0.46 -1.53 -21.35
CA LYS A 54 -0.88 -2.08 -21.64
C LYS A 54 -1.95 -1.00 -21.56
N ASP A 55 -1.72 0.13 -22.22
CA ASP A 55 -2.63 1.30 -22.21
C ASP A 55 -4.06 0.94 -22.64
N ARG A 56 -4.20 0.04 -23.62
CA ARG A 56 -5.52 -0.45 -24.06
C ARG A 56 -6.26 -1.21 -22.96
N LEU A 57 -5.56 -2.05 -22.20
CA LEU A 57 -6.18 -2.80 -21.09
C LEU A 57 -6.50 -1.86 -19.91
N SER A 58 -5.64 -0.88 -19.67
CA SER A 58 -5.88 0.16 -18.66
C SER A 58 -7.14 0.98 -18.97
N ALA A 59 -7.30 1.41 -20.22
CA ALA A 59 -8.45 2.20 -20.66
C ALA A 59 -9.78 1.43 -20.67
N LEU A 60 -9.72 0.10 -20.73
CA LEU A 60 -10.88 -0.79 -20.73
C LEU A 60 -11.27 -1.26 -19.32
N LEU A 61 -10.58 -0.83 -18.26
CA LEU A 61 -11.02 -1.14 -16.91
C LEU A 61 -12.32 -0.40 -16.60
N PRO A 62 -13.36 -1.10 -16.10
CA PRO A 62 -14.60 -0.44 -15.71
C PRO A 62 -14.34 0.51 -14.54
N GLU A 63 -14.74 1.77 -14.66
CA GLU A 63 -14.69 2.73 -13.55
C GLU A 63 -15.54 2.25 -12.37
N ASP A 64 -16.63 1.51 -12.66
CA ASP A 64 -17.55 0.95 -11.69
C ASP A 64 -17.54 -0.58 -11.71
N ALA A 65 -17.04 -1.19 -10.63
CA ALA A 65 -17.01 -2.66 -10.47
C ALA A 65 -18.40 -3.33 -10.50
N PHE A 66 -19.48 -2.54 -10.34
CA PHE A 66 -20.87 -3.00 -10.33
C PHE A 66 -21.65 -2.64 -11.60
N ALA A 67 -21.02 -1.98 -12.57
CA ALA A 67 -21.69 -1.65 -13.81
C ALA A 67 -21.95 -2.94 -14.63
N THR A 68 -23.22 -3.31 -14.77
CA THR A 68 -23.70 -4.48 -15.53
C THR A 68 -23.62 -4.34 -17.05
N VAL A 69 -23.03 -3.27 -17.57
CA VAL A 69 -22.99 -3.00 -19.01
C VAL A 69 -21.95 -3.92 -19.67
N LEU A 70 -22.21 -4.28 -20.93
CA LEU A 70 -21.33 -5.05 -21.82
C LEU A 70 -19.93 -4.42 -21.91
N ASP A 71 -19.10 -4.71 -20.91
CA ASP A 71 -17.74 -4.24 -20.85
C ASP A 71 -16.91 -5.01 -21.89
N GLU A 72 -16.31 -4.30 -22.85
CA GLU A 72 -15.38 -4.88 -23.82
C GLU A 72 -14.17 -5.53 -23.11
N GLY A 73 -13.86 -5.09 -21.88
CA GLY A 73 -12.87 -5.71 -21.01
C GLY A 73 -13.12 -7.19 -20.73
N ARG A 74 -14.37 -7.67 -20.78
CA ARG A 74 -14.71 -9.10 -20.56
C ARG A 74 -14.01 -10.06 -21.53
N PHE A 75 -13.70 -9.59 -22.75
CA PHE A 75 -12.98 -10.39 -23.74
C PHE A 75 -11.51 -10.61 -23.34
N TYR A 76 -10.94 -9.69 -22.56
CA TYR A 76 -9.55 -9.74 -22.08
C TYR A 76 -9.42 -10.36 -20.70
N HIS A 77 -10.43 -11.11 -20.21
CA HIS A 77 -10.41 -11.71 -18.87
C HIS A 77 -9.15 -12.52 -18.56
N ARG A 78 -8.53 -13.17 -19.57
CA ARG A 78 -7.28 -13.94 -19.39
C ARG A 78 -6.09 -13.03 -19.11
N ASP A 79 -5.96 -11.94 -19.87
CA ASP A 79 -4.89 -10.97 -19.70
C ASP A 79 -5.04 -10.23 -18.37
N TYR A 80 -6.25 -9.75 -18.06
CA TYR A 80 -6.54 -9.16 -16.75
C TYR A 80 -6.23 -10.13 -15.62
N ARG A 81 -6.68 -11.40 -15.71
CA ARG A 81 -6.38 -12.40 -14.69
C ARG A 81 -4.88 -12.60 -14.52
N ARG A 82 -4.10 -12.63 -15.59
CA ARG A 82 -2.64 -12.77 -15.52
C ARG A 82 -2.00 -11.60 -14.76
N TYR A 83 -2.27 -10.36 -15.19
CA TYR A 83 -1.68 -9.18 -14.56
C TYR A 83 -2.20 -8.95 -13.14
N LEU A 84 -3.47 -9.25 -12.89
CA LEU A 84 -4.07 -9.14 -11.56
C LEU A 84 -3.44 -10.12 -10.60
N LEU A 85 -3.24 -11.39 -11.01
CA LEU A 85 -2.55 -12.37 -10.15
C LEU A 85 -1.11 -11.93 -9.84
N GLU A 86 -0.39 -11.41 -10.83
CA GLU A 86 0.94 -10.84 -10.63
C GLU A 86 0.91 -9.68 -9.62
N PHE A 87 -0.03 -8.74 -9.77
CA PHE A 87 -0.23 -7.61 -8.87
C PHE A 87 -0.63 -8.04 -7.45
N LEU A 88 -1.47 -9.07 -7.29
CA LEU A 88 -1.89 -9.59 -6.00
C LEU A 88 -0.75 -10.31 -5.25
N VAL A 89 0.23 -10.85 -5.98
CA VAL A 89 1.40 -11.49 -5.38
C VAL A 89 2.49 -10.46 -5.05
N PHE A 90 2.86 -9.62 -6.02
CA PHE A 90 4.03 -8.76 -5.92
C PHE A 90 3.73 -7.30 -5.53
N GLY A 91 2.46 -6.90 -5.50
CA GLY A 91 2.04 -5.56 -5.13
C GLY A 91 2.22 -4.51 -6.24
N GLY A 92 2.09 -3.25 -5.84
CA GLY A 92 2.06 -2.09 -6.73
C GLY A 92 3.33 -1.24 -6.73
N TYR A 93 4.47 -1.74 -6.27
CA TYR A 93 5.71 -0.95 -6.31
C TYR A 93 6.24 -0.84 -7.75
N PRO A 94 6.46 0.36 -8.32
CA PRO A 94 6.84 0.53 -9.73
C PRO A 94 8.07 -0.29 -10.15
N ARG A 95 9.11 -0.33 -9.29
CA ARG A 95 10.34 -1.10 -9.56
C ARG A 95 10.08 -2.61 -9.62
N VAL A 96 9.09 -3.10 -8.89
CA VAL A 96 8.68 -4.51 -8.88
C VAL A 96 7.75 -4.80 -10.07
N ALA A 97 6.81 -3.89 -10.35
CA ALA A 97 5.86 -4.01 -11.44
C ALA A 97 6.52 -4.00 -12.84
N LEU A 98 7.63 -3.27 -12.99
CA LEU A 98 8.38 -3.16 -14.26
C LEU A 98 9.30 -4.36 -14.53
N GLU A 99 9.61 -5.16 -13.51
CA GLU A 99 10.44 -6.35 -13.68
C GLU A 99 9.57 -7.52 -14.17
N ASP A 100 10.13 -8.40 -15.00
CA ASP A 100 9.42 -9.57 -15.52
C ASP A 100 9.83 -10.84 -14.77
N ASN A 101 11.09 -10.91 -14.32
CA ASN A 101 11.62 -12.08 -13.62
C ASN A 101 11.14 -12.13 -12.15
N GLU A 102 10.48 -13.22 -11.77
CA GLU A 102 9.91 -13.39 -10.42
C GLU A 102 10.97 -13.38 -9.30
N GLU A 103 12.13 -14.02 -9.50
CA GLU A 103 13.21 -14.01 -8.49
C GLU A 103 13.72 -12.59 -8.23
N ARG A 104 13.85 -11.79 -9.29
CA ARG A 104 14.25 -10.38 -9.18
C ARG A 104 13.19 -9.53 -8.50
N LYS A 105 11.91 -9.78 -8.76
CA LYS A 105 10.81 -9.12 -8.04
C LYS A 105 10.87 -9.40 -6.55
N THR A 106 11.03 -10.66 -6.15
CA THR A 106 11.15 -11.04 -4.74
C THR A 106 12.37 -10.39 -4.10
N LYS A 107 13.49 -10.32 -4.81
CA LYS A 107 14.67 -9.59 -4.34
C LYS A 107 14.40 -8.10 -4.15
N PHE A 108 13.77 -7.44 -5.11
CA PHE A 108 13.42 -6.02 -4.99
C PHE A 108 12.41 -5.75 -3.87
N LEU A 109 11.44 -6.63 -3.67
CA LEU A 109 10.54 -6.55 -2.50
C LEU A 109 11.33 -6.67 -1.20
N GLY A 110 12.31 -7.56 -1.12
CA GLY A 110 13.19 -7.64 0.04
C GLY A 110 14.04 -6.40 0.27
N GLU A 111 14.56 -5.78 -0.80
CA GLU A 111 15.25 -4.48 -0.72
C GLU A 111 14.31 -3.39 -0.20
N ILE A 112 13.07 -3.34 -0.68
CA ILE A 112 12.03 -2.39 -0.24
C ILE A 112 11.70 -2.61 1.24
N VAL A 113 11.37 -3.85 1.65
CA VAL A 113 11.05 -4.16 3.05
C VAL A 113 12.23 -3.85 3.97
N SER A 114 13.45 -4.22 3.59
CA SER A 114 14.63 -3.95 4.41
C SER A 114 14.95 -2.46 4.53
N THR A 115 14.74 -1.68 3.48
CA THR A 115 15.06 -0.25 3.46
C THR A 115 13.94 0.56 4.12
N TYR A 116 12.69 0.46 3.67
CA TYR A 116 11.61 1.27 4.21
C TYR A 116 11.07 0.73 5.54
N VAL A 117 10.83 -0.58 5.63
CA VAL A 117 10.18 -1.13 6.83
C VAL A 117 11.18 -1.26 7.97
N TYR A 118 12.42 -1.69 7.73
CA TYR A 118 13.37 -1.88 8.84
C TYR A 118 14.19 -0.63 9.14
N ARG A 119 14.77 0.04 8.14
CA ARG A 119 15.63 1.22 8.40
C ARG A 119 14.82 2.41 8.87
N ASP A 120 13.73 2.75 8.18
CA ASP A 120 12.95 3.95 8.53
C ASP A 120 12.20 3.75 9.85
N VAL A 121 11.57 2.58 10.05
CA VAL A 121 10.88 2.32 11.33
C VAL A 121 11.86 2.24 12.49
N SER A 122 13.03 1.59 12.33
CA SER A 122 14.02 1.50 13.40
C SER A 122 14.62 2.85 13.76
N SER A 123 14.88 3.71 12.75
CA SER A 123 15.47 5.04 12.99
C SER A 123 14.47 6.03 13.58
N LEU A 124 13.21 6.00 13.15
CA LEU A 124 12.17 6.91 13.62
C LEU A 124 11.63 6.55 15.01
N PHE A 125 11.60 5.26 15.37
CA PHE A 125 10.88 4.79 16.57
C PHE A 125 11.72 3.99 17.56
N GLN A 126 13.05 3.94 17.39
CA GLN A 126 14.00 3.28 18.31
C GLN A 126 13.54 1.88 18.74
N LEU A 127 13.41 0.97 17.76
CA LEU A 127 12.96 -0.39 18.01
C LEU A 127 13.90 -1.12 18.98
N GLU A 128 13.35 -1.57 20.11
CA GLU A 128 14.09 -2.35 21.12
C GLU A 128 14.65 -3.68 20.59
N ASP A 129 13.87 -4.39 19.76
CA ASP A 129 14.24 -5.71 19.22
C ASP A 129 13.70 -5.90 17.80
N ILE A 130 14.61 -5.81 16.82
CA ILE A 130 14.31 -5.97 15.39
C ILE A 130 13.81 -7.39 15.08
N SER A 131 14.33 -8.42 15.75
CA SER A 131 13.95 -9.80 15.51
C SER A 131 12.47 -10.03 15.89
N LYS A 132 12.06 -9.50 17.04
CA LYS A 132 10.66 -9.57 17.48
C LYS A 132 9.74 -8.73 16.61
N PHE A 133 10.20 -7.57 16.12
CA PHE A 133 9.46 -6.77 15.16
C PHE A 133 9.22 -7.52 13.84
N ASN A 134 10.24 -8.19 13.30
CA ASN A 134 10.11 -8.99 12.09
C ASN A 134 9.11 -10.14 12.27
N ARG A 135 9.18 -10.85 13.40
CA ARG A 135 8.20 -11.88 13.76
C ARG A 135 6.79 -11.32 13.87
N LEU A 136 6.63 -10.14 14.48
CA LEU A 136 5.35 -9.46 14.55
C LEU A 136 4.81 -9.19 13.15
N LEU A 137 5.62 -8.61 12.26
CA LEU A 137 5.21 -8.31 10.89
C LEU A 137 4.74 -9.56 10.14
N THR A 138 5.46 -10.69 10.26
CA THR A 138 5.05 -11.98 9.69
C THR A 138 3.71 -12.48 10.26
N VAL A 139 3.50 -12.37 11.59
CA VAL A 139 2.23 -12.76 12.22
C VAL A 139 1.07 -11.88 11.74
N LEU A 140 1.30 -10.57 11.60
CA LEU A 140 0.28 -9.64 11.09
C LEU A 140 -0.04 -9.91 9.62
N ALA A 141 0.96 -10.22 8.79
CA ALA A 141 0.77 -10.56 7.38
C ALA A 141 -0.17 -11.76 7.20
N ALA A 142 0.01 -12.80 8.02
CA ALA A 142 -0.85 -13.97 8.04
C ALA A 142 -2.29 -13.69 8.52
N GLN A 143 -2.48 -12.66 9.36
CA GLN A 143 -3.77 -12.27 9.93
C GLN A 143 -4.48 -11.13 9.18
N THR A 144 -4.01 -10.76 7.99
CA THR A 144 -4.68 -9.76 7.13
C THR A 144 -6.14 -10.12 6.89
N GLY A 145 -7.04 -9.16 7.04
CA GLY A 145 -8.49 -9.31 6.92
C GLY A 145 -9.19 -9.88 8.17
N SER A 146 -8.43 -10.30 9.18
CA SER A 146 -8.97 -10.82 10.45
C SER A 146 -9.16 -9.72 11.50
N ILE A 147 -9.99 -10.00 12.49
CA ILE A 147 -10.17 -9.11 13.66
C ILE A 147 -8.89 -9.13 14.50
N LEU A 148 -8.39 -7.94 14.83
CA LEU A 148 -7.13 -7.79 15.56
C LEU A 148 -7.26 -8.29 17.01
N ASN A 149 -6.57 -9.39 17.32
CA ASN A 149 -6.45 -9.91 18.68
C ASN A 149 -5.02 -9.69 19.23
N VAL A 150 -4.83 -8.54 19.90
CA VAL A 150 -3.53 -8.14 20.46
C VAL A 150 -2.98 -9.17 21.46
N SER A 151 -3.84 -9.84 22.24
CA SER A 151 -3.39 -10.84 23.22
C SER A 151 -2.77 -12.07 22.55
N ASN A 152 -3.40 -12.59 21.49
CA ASN A 152 -2.89 -13.74 20.75
C ASN A 152 -1.58 -13.41 20.03
N ILE A 153 -1.52 -12.24 19.38
CA ILE A 153 -0.34 -11.76 18.67
C ILE A 153 0.84 -11.61 19.63
N ARG A 154 0.62 -10.94 20.76
CA ARG A 154 1.63 -10.74 21.80
C ARG A 154 2.21 -12.07 22.31
N ASN A 155 1.36 -13.04 22.59
CA ASN A 155 1.78 -14.35 23.09
C ASN A 155 2.59 -15.13 22.04
N THR A 156 2.23 -15.00 20.76
CA THR A 156 2.95 -15.64 19.64
C THR A 156 4.34 -15.05 19.44
N VAL A 157 4.47 -13.72 19.57
CA VAL A 157 5.74 -13.01 19.33
C VAL A 157 6.64 -12.97 20.58
N GLY A 158 6.06 -13.04 21.78
CA GLY A 158 6.81 -12.95 23.04
C GLY A 158 7.21 -11.52 23.43
N ILE A 159 6.30 -10.56 23.25
CA ILE A 159 6.47 -9.14 23.61
C ILE A 159 5.44 -8.69 24.66
N THR A 160 5.50 -7.45 25.15
CA THR A 160 4.46 -6.91 26.05
C THR A 160 3.26 -6.41 25.24
N ARG A 161 2.10 -6.20 25.91
CA ARG A 161 0.91 -5.67 25.24
C ARG A 161 1.15 -4.24 24.77
N GLN A 162 1.84 -3.45 25.59
CA GLN A 162 2.24 -2.08 25.31
C GLN A 162 3.13 -2.02 24.06
N THR A 163 4.16 -2.88 23.99
CA THR A 163 5.05 -2.96 22.82
C THR A 163 4.29 -3.38 21.56
N THR A 164 3.37 -4.35 21.67
CA THR A 164 2.56 -4.80 20.52
C THR A 164 1.70 -3.67 19.97
N SER A 165 0.97 -2.96 20.85
CA SER A 165 0.15 -1.81 20.46
C SER A 165 1.01 -0.69 19.86
N ARG A 166 2.17 -0.39 20.45
CA ARG A 166 3.11 0.61 19.93
C ARG A 166 3.55 0.26 18.50
N TYR A 167 3.96 -0.99 18.26
CA TYR A 167 4.40 -1.42 16.93
C TYR A 167 3.28 -1.37 15.89
N ILE A 168 2.06 -1.76 16.25
CA ILE A 168 0.91 -1.66 15.34
C ILE A 168 0.62 -0.20 14.99
N SER A 169 0.62 0.70 15.98
CA SER A 169 0.42 2.14 15.73
C SER A 169 1.51 2.76 14.87
N ILE A 170 2.75 2.28 14.98
CA ILE A 170 3.87 2.70 14.14
C ILE A 170 3.67 2.22 12.69
N LEU A 171 3.27 0.97 12.50
CA LEU A 171 3.00 0.42 11.17
C LEU A 171 1.81 1.12 10.49
N GLU A 172 0.83 1.56 11.28
CA GLU A 172 -0.30 2.37 10.80
C GLU A 172 0.14 3.78 10.40
N SER A 173 0.94 4.45 11.23
CA SER A 173 1.42 5.81 10.94
C SER A 173 2.41 5.89 9.77
N THR A 174 3.10 4.79 9.48
CA THR A 174 4.01 4.65 8.33
C THR A 174 3.32 4.16 7.06
N PHE A 175 1.98 4.02 7.06
CA PHE A 175 1.20 3.54 5.91
C PHE A 175 1.64 2.16 5.40
N ILE A 176 2.04 1.26 6.31
CA ILE A 176 2.28 -0.15 5.98
C ILE A 176 0.98 -0.95 6.14
N LEU A 177 0.25 -0.66 7.21
CA LEU A 177 -1.06 -1.25 7.50
C LEU A 177 -2.12 -0.19 7.76
N SER A 178 -3.37 -0.60 7.69
CA SER A 178 -4.54 0.19 8.08
C SER A 178 -5.44 -0.65 8.98
N LEU A 179 -5.92 -0.03 10.06
CA LEU A 179 -6.93 -0.61 10.91
C LEU A 179 -8.31 -0.13 10.45
N LEU A 180 -9.14 -1.05 10.01
CA LEU A 180 -10.52 -0.77 9.63
C LEU A 180 -11.41 -0.87 10.89
N PRO A 181 -11.94 0.25 11.41
CA PRO A 181 -12.86 0.21 12.54
C PRO A 181 -14.12 -0.56 12.15
N PRO A 182 -14.73 -1.29 13.09
CA PRO A 182 -15.97 -2.00 12.82
C PRO A 182 -17.13 -1.01 12.72
N TYR A 183 -18.01 -1.23 11.75
CA TYR A 183 -19.21 -0.42 11.58
C TYR A 183 -20.31 -0.84 12.56
N PHE A 184 -20.82 0.10 13.35
CA PHE A 184 -21.94 -0.09 14.27
C PHE A 184 -22.85 1.13 14.30
N THR A 185 -24.14 0.91 14.52
CA THR A 185 -25.11 2.01 14.71
C THR A 185 -24.81 2.88 15.94
N ASN A 186 -24.10 2.34 16.93
CA ASN A 186 -23.70 3.07 18.12
C ASN A 186 -22.19 3.41 18.05
N PRO A 187 -21.81 4.70 18.04
CA PRO A 187 -20.41 5.11 17.91
C PRO A 187 -19.53 4.60 19.06
N ASN A 188 -20.08 4.44 20.28
CA ASN A 188 -19.32 3.89 21.41
C ASN A 188 -18.94 2.42 21.16
N LYS A 189 -19.74 1.67 20.39
CA LYS A 189 -19.41 0.29 20.01
C LYS A 189 -18.34 0.24 18.92
N GLU A 190 -18.30 1.23 18.02
CA GLU A 190 -17.23 1.33 17.01
C GLU A 190 -15.86 1.55 17.65
N VAL A 191 -15.79 2.42 18.67
CA VAL A 191 -14.53 2.72 19.39
C VAL A 191 -14.07 1.55 20.28
N THR A 192 -14.99 0.80 20.87
CA THR A 192 -14.65 -0.25 21.84
C THR A 192 -14.34 -1.61 21.22
N LYS A 193 -14.84 -1.88 20.01
CA LYS A 193 -14.65 -3.18 19.35
C LYS A 193 -13.35 -3.21 18.57
N SER A 194 -12.74 -4.39 18.53
CA SER A 194 -11.47 -4.60 17.85
C SER A 194 -11.60 -4.35 16.34
N PRO A 195 -10.71 -3.55 15.74
CA PRO A 195 -10.70 -3.31 14.30
C PRO A 195 -10.22 -4.54 13.52
N LYS A 196 -10.48 -4.55 12.21
CA LYS A 196 -9.82 -5.49 11.29
C LYS A 196 -8.52 -4.90 10.79
N LEU A 197 -7.51 -5.74 10.59
CA LEU A 197 -6.21 -5.31 10.09
C LEU A 197 -6.10 -5.59 8.59
N TYR A 198 -5.65 -4.60 7.82
CA TYR A 198 -5.34 -4.73 6.40
C TYR A 198 -3.95 -4.19 6.10
N PHE A 199 -3.21 -4.89 5.23
CA PHE A 199 -2.00 -4.31 4.63
C PHE A 199 -2.41 -3.44 3.44
N LEU A 200 -1.71 -2.34 3.24
CA LEU A 200 -1.98 -1.45 2.10
C LEU A 200 -1.43 -2.02 0.79
N ASP A 201 -0.34 -2.79 0.86
CA ASP A 201 0.26 -3.47 -0.30
C ASP A 201 0.41 -4.97 -0.08
N ASN A 202 0.03 -5.73 -1.10
CA ASN A 202 0.10 -7.19 -1.05
C ASN A 202 1.53 -7.71 -1.16
N GLY A 203 2.43 -7.03 -1.89
CA GLY A 203 3.83 -7.42 -1.99
C GLY A 203 4.55 -7.32 -0.64
N ILE A 204 4.35 -6.20 0.07
CA ILE A 204 4.86 -6.00 1.44
C ILE A 204 4.26 -6.99 2.43
N ARG A 205 3.00 -7.39 2.24
CA ARG A 205 2.37 -8.42 3.06
C ARG A 205 2.94 -9.82 2.78
N ASN A 206 3.08 -10.19 1.51
CA ASN A 206 3.45 -11.53 1.10
C ASN A 206 4.93 -11.84 1.38
N TYR A 207 5.81 -10.86 1.21
CA TYR A 207 7.25 -11.05 1.42
C TYR A 207 7.63 -11.56 2.83
N PRO A 208 7.18 -10.93 3.95
CA PRO A 208 7.42 -11.44 5.31
C PRO A 208 6.74 -12.77 5.62
N TRP A 209 5.69 -13.14 4.87
CA TRP A 209 4.99 -14.41 5.02
C TRP A 209 5.72 -15.55 4.28
N GLY A 210 6.54 -15.23 3.27
CA GLY A 210 7.28 -16.21 2.47
C GLY A 210 6.51 -16.75 1.27
N ILE A 211 5.61 -15.94 0.72
CA ILE A 211 4.89 -16.19 -0.54
C ILE A 211 5.47 -15.32 -1.64
#